data_AF-A0A258ZJH4-F1
#
_entry.id   AF-A0A258ZJH4-F1
#
_cell.length_a   1.000
_cell.length_b   1.000
_cell.length_c   1.000
_cell.angle_alpha   90.00
_cell.angle_beta   90.00
_cell.angle_gamma   90.00
#
_symmetry.space_group_name_H-M   'P 1'
#
loop_
_entity.id
_entity.type
_entity.pdbx_description
1 polymer ?
#
loop_
_entity_poly.entity_id
_entity_poly.type
_entity_poly.pdbx_seq_one_letter_code
_entity_poly.pdbx_strand_id
1 'polypeptide(L)'
;MKKINPFKNGLKPVAILAANKEHGTRLKYLSGCKCPDCRRANTTYQCAREVEKKRGDWNGIVPATKARKHMLKLSEQGIGRRAVHAVTDISLTILHDIRTGTKKNIRARTERKILAVTPDLASEGALISAAPTWHLIRQLLAKGYTKRQLAKMLICDANALQISQKQVRVRTAEAIARLYKKLEAEGFITAKHYEPEETLPANTYRIKPGVIEHRMGE
;
A
#
# COMPACT_ATOMS: atom_id res chain seq x y z
N MET A 1 -45.30 24.64 -10.21
CA MET A 1 -44.47 23.54 -10.77
C MET A 1 -43.00 23.95 -10.81
N LYS A 2 -42.14 23.38 -9.94
CA LYS A 2 -40.69 23.64 -9.98
C LYS A 2 -40.10 22.98 -11.23
N LYS A 3 -39.60 23.76 -12.18
CA LYS A 3 -38.83 23.26 -13.34
C LYS A 3 -37.57 22.58 -12.80
N ILE A 4 -37.55 21.25 -12.81
CA ILE A 4 -36.38 20.47 -12.46
C ILE A 4 -35.32 20.78 -13.52
N ASN A 5 -34.25 21.43 -13.10
CA ASN A 5 -33.12 21.72 -13.97
C ASN A 5 -32.52 20.38 -14.45
N PRO A 6 -32.56 20.03 -15.76
CA PRO A 6 -32.14 18.71 -16.24
C PRO A 6 -30.62 18.49 -16.13
N PHE A 7 -29.85 19.52 -15.78
CA PHE A 7 -28.39 19.50 -15.68
C PHE A 7 -27.87 19.18 -14.26
N LYS A 8 -28.45 18.19 -13.56
CA LYS A 8 -28.00 17.82 -12.19
C LYS A 8 -26.50 17.50 -12.07
N ASN A 9 -25.83 17.18 -13.18
CA ASN A 9 -24.40 16.83 -13.25
C ASN A 9 -23.55 17.80 -14.10
N GLY A 10 -24.09 18.95 -14.53
CA GLY A 10 -23.39 19.92 -15.39
C GLY A 10 -23.14 19.49 -16.85
N LEU A 11 -23.55 18.29 -17.24
CA LEU A 11 -23.38 17.77 -18.61
C LEU A 11 -24.58 18.11 -19.50
N LYS A 12 -24.32 18.59 -20.72
CA LYS A 12 -25.35 18.83 -21.74
C LYS A 12 -26.00 17.50 -22.17
N PRO A 13 -27.33 17.45 -22.40
CA PRO A 13 -28.01 16.30 -22.97
C PRO A 13 -27.37 15.84 -24.29
N VAL A 14 -27.39 14.52 -24.50
CA VAL A 14 -26.82 13.89 -25.69
C VAL A 14 -27.40 14.46 -26.99
N ALA A 15 -28.69 14.81 -26.99
CA ALA A 15 -29.34 15.45 -28.14
C ALA A 15 -28.68 16.79 -28.52
N ILE A 16 -28.33 17.61 -27.52
CA ILE A 16 -27.67 18.91 -27.75
C ILE A 16 -26.23 18.68 -28.25
N LEU A 17 -25.52 17.74 -27.65
CA LEU A 17 -24.14 17.40 -28.03
C LEU A 17 -24.04 16.85 -29.47
N ALA A 18 -25.08 16.16 -29.92
CA ALA A 18 -25.14 15.54 -31.24
C ALA A 18 -25.74 16.44 -32.33
N ALA A 19 -26.32 17.61 -31.98
CA ALA A 19 -27.08 18.44 -32.91
C ALA A 19 -26.27 18.76 -34.19
N ASN A 20 -25.05 19.27 -34.01
CA ASN A 20 -24.16 19.72 -35.09
C ASN A 20 -23.08 18.69 -35.46
N LYS A 21 -23.30 17.40 -35.15
CA LYS A 21 -22.35 16.33 -35.48
C LYS A 21 -22.76 15.64 -36.78
N GLU A 22 -21.78 15.19 -37.54
CA GLU A 22 -22.03 14.42 -38.75
C GLU A 22 -22.64 13.04 -38.44
N HIS A 23 -23.41 12.52 -39.41
CA HIS A 23 -23.89 11.14 -39.40
C HIS A 23 -22.70 10.18 -39.52
N GLY A 24 -22.91 8.90 -39.18
CA GLY A 24 -21.80 7.94 -39.11
C GLY A 24 -21.02 7.98 -37.79
N THR A 25 -21.51 8.70 -36.79
CA THR A 25 -20.92 8.73 -35.45
C THR A 25 -21.83 8.03 -34.43
N ARG A 26 -21.21 7.39 -33.43
CA ARG A 26 -21.97 6.80 -32.31
C ARG A 26 -22.78 7.85 -31.55
N LEU A 27 -22.29 9.08 -31.46
CA LEU A 27 -22.98 10.16 -30.74
C LEU A 27 -24.32 10.52 -31.40
N LYS A 28 -24.39 10.57 -32.74
CA LYS A 28 -25.67 10.72 -33.48
C LYS A 28 -26.60 9.52 -33.30
N TYR A 29 -26.06 8.31 -33.22
CA TYR A 29 -26.88 7.13 -32.91
C TYR A 29 -27.52 7.24 -31.51
N LEU A 30 -26.74 7.66 -30.51
CA LEU A 30 -27.22 7.84 -29.14
C LEU A 30 -28.24 8.98 -28.99
N SER A 31 -28.17 10.00 -29.84
CA SER A 31 -29.18 11.06 -29.87
C SER A 31 -30.48 10.65 -30.58
N GLY A 32 -30.53 9.47 -31.20
CA GLY A 32 -31.75 8.91 -31.80
C GLY A 32 -31.66 8.60 -33.30
N CYS A 33 -30.61 9.01 -34.01
CA CYS A 33 -30.52 8.74 -35.45
C CYS A 33 -30.36 7.24 -35.75
N LYS A 34 -31.14 6.72 -36.71
CA LYS A 34 -31.13 5.30 -37.10
C LYS A 34 -30.66 5.04 -38.54
N CYS A 35 -30.05 6.03 -39.20
CA CYS A 35 -29.51 5.85 -40.55
C CYS A 35 -28.43 4.74 -40.60
N PRO A 36 -28.16 4.14 -41.78
CA PRO A 36 -27.22 3.04 -41.93
C PRO A 36 -25.83 3.35 -41.35
N ASP A 37 -25.30 4.56 -41.59
CA ASP A 37 -23.97 4.95 -41.10
C ASP A 37 -23.90 5.03 -39.57
N CYS A 38 -24.90 5.66 -38.94
CA CYS A 38 -24.99 5.74 -37.48
C CYS A 38 -25.16 4.36 -36.84
N ARG A 39 -25.94 3.47 -37.47
CA ARG A 39 -26.10 2.08 -37.02
C ARG A 39 -24.78 1.33 -37.11
N ARG A 40 -24.08 1.42 -38.24
CA ARG A 40 -22.74 0.83 -38.46
C ARG A 40 -21.75 1.32 -37.42
N ALA A 41 -21.68 2.63 -37.16
CA ALA A 41 -20.80 3.20 -36.14
C ALA A 41 -21.08 2.67 -34.72
N ASN A 42 -22.35 2.52 -34.35
CA ASN A 42 -22.71 1.90 -33.08
C ASN A 42 -22.33 0.42 -33.05
N THR A 43 -22.57 -0.35 -34.11
CA THR A 43 -22.18 -1.76 -34.21
C THR A 43 -20.68 -1.91 -34.07
N THR A 44 -19.86 -1.15 -34.80
CA THR A 44 -18.40 -1.18 -34.72
C THR A 44 -17.92 -0.92 -33.29
N TYR A 45 -18.50 0.08 -32.61
CA TYR A 45 -18.18 0.36 -31.21
C TYR A 45 -18.54 -0.81 -30.28
N GLN A 46 -19.73 -1.42 -30.44
CA GLN A 46 -20.15 -2.54 -29.60
C GLN A 46 -19.27 -3.77 -29.85
N CYS A 47 -18.95 -4.09 -31.11
CA CYS A 47 -18.04 -5.19 -31.46
C CYS A 47 -16.65 -4.97 -30.84
N ALA A 48 -16.07 -3.76 -31.00
CA ALA A 48 -14.78 -3.42 -30.39
C ALA A 48 -14.82 -3.60 -28.87
N ARG A 49 -15.89 -3.11 -28.22
CA ARG A 49 -16.11 -3.26 -26.78
C ARG A 49 -16.22 -4.71 -26.32
N GLU A 50 -16.90 -5.57 -27.08
CA GLU A 50 -16.99 -7.00 -26.77
C GLU A 50 -15.65 -7.71 -26.96
N VAL A 51 -14.85 -7.31 -27.95
CA VAL A 51 -13.48 -7.80 -28.14
C VAL A 51 -12.60 -7.43 -26.94
N GLU A 52 -12.64 -6.17 -26.47
CA GLU A 52 -11.90 -5.73 -25.28
C GLU A 52 -12.31 -6.50 -24.02
N LYS A 53 -13.60 -6.82 -23.85
CA LYS A 53 -14.08 -7.66 -22.75
C LYS A 53 -13.52 -9.07 -22.82
N LYS A 54 -13.56 -9.70 -24.01
CA LYS A 54 -13.03 -11.05 -24.22
C LYS A 54 -11.52 -11.11 -23.99
N ARG A 55 -10.78 -10.06 -24.36
CA ARG A 55 -9.33 -9.95 -24.12
C ARG A 55 -8.95 -9.62 -22.67
N GLY A 56 -9.91 -9.25 -21.83
CA GLY A 56 -9.64 -8.81 -20.44
C GLY A 56 -9.08 -7.39 -20.32
N ASP A 57 -8.96 -6.67 -21.44
CA ASP A 57 -8.49 -5.28 -21.49
C ASP A 57 -9.59 -4.27 -21.14
N TRP A 58 -10.84 -4.73 -21.12
CA TRP A 58 -11.98 -3.92 -20.72
C TRP A 58 -11.77 -3.22 -19.37
N ASN A 59 -11.88 -1.89 -19.37
CA ASN A 59 -11.71 -1.04 -18.18
C ASN A 59 -13.04 -0.52 -17.61
N GLY A 60 -14.14 -1.26 -17.81
CA GLY A 60 -15.44 -0.87 -17.27
C GLY A 60 -15.60 -1.12 -15.78
N ILE A 61 -16.83 -0.91 -15.32
CA ILE A 61 -17.22 -1.13 -13.92
C ILE A 61 -17.47 -2.63 -13.71
N VAL A 62 -16.84 -3.19 -12.68
CA VAL A 62 -16.93 -4.59 -12.26
C VAL A 62 -17.24 -4.69 -10.75
N PRO A 63 -17.83 -5.80 -10.28
CA PRO A 63 -18.03 -6.03 -8.85
C PRO A 63 -16.71 -6.06 -8.08
N ALA A 64 -16.65 -5.41 -6.91
CA ALA A 64 -15.44 -5.34 -6.09
C ALA A 64 -15.17 -6.60 -5.24
N THR A 65 -15.95 -7.67 -5.44
CA THR A 65 -15.97 -8.85 -4.56
C THR A 65 -14.64 -9.60 -4.54
N LYS A 66 -14.01 -9.80 -5.71
CA LYS A 66 -12.71 -10.48 -5.82
C LYS A 66 -11.60 -9.67 -5.17
N ALA A 67 -11.53 -8.38 -5.49
CA ALA A 67 -10.58 -7.45 -4.88
C ALA A 67 -10.71 -7.42 -3.35
N ARG A 68 -11.94 -7.35 -2.82
CA ARG A 68 -12.20 -7.39 -1.37
C ARG A 68 -11.71 -8.69 -0.74
N LYS A 69 -12.06 -9.85 -1.31
CA LYS A 69 -11.62 -11.16 -0.81
C LYS A 69 -10.09 -11.27 -0.79
N HIS A 70 -9.44 -10.81 -1.85
CA HIS A 70 -7.98 -10.80 -1.95
C HIS A 70 -7.32 -9.91 -0.89
N MET A 71 -7.85 -8.69 -0.69
CA MET A 71 -7.34 -7.80 0.35
C MET A 71 -7.52 -8.35 1.77
N LEU A 72 -8.58 -9.12 2.03
CA LEU A 72 -8.76 -9.79 3.32
C LEU A 72 -7.73 -10.91 3.51
N LYS A 73 -7.50 -11.72 2.47
CA LYS A 73 -6.45 -12.75 2.46
C LYS A 73 -5.04 -12.16 2.69
N LEU A 74 -4.72 -11.05 2.02
CA LEU A 74 -3.47 -10.32 2.25
C LEU A 74 -3.37 -9.80 3.70
N SER A 75 -4.49 -9.33 4.26
CA SER A 75 -4.53 -8.85 5.65
C SER A 75 -4.27 -9.96 6.67
N GLU A 76 -4.75 -11.18 6.42
CA GLU A 76 -4.45 -12.37 7.24
C GLU A 76 -2.95 -12.70 7.22
N GLN A 77 -2.26 -12.37 6.12
CA GLN A 77 -0.82 -12.50 5.95
C GLN A 77 -0.04 -11.27 6.48
N GLY A 78 -0.69 -10.34 7.19
CA GLY A 78 -0.07 -9.14 7.75
C GLY A 78 0.08 -7.96 6.78
N ILE A 79 -0.40 -8.10 5.53
CA ILE A 79 -0.28 -7.09 4.49
C ILE A 79 -1.54 -6.21 4.51
N GLY A 80 -1.41 -5.05 5.15
CA GLY A 80 -2.48 -4.08 5.24
C GLY A 80 -2.64 -3.22 3.98
N ARG A 81 -3.76 -2.48 3.92
CA ARG A 81 -4.08 -1.55 2.82
C ARG A 81 -2.98 -0.51 2.49
N ARG A 82 -2.11 -0.17 3.45
CA ARG A 82 -0.98 0.77 3.23
C ARG A 82 0.10 0.15 2.35
N ALA A 83 0.35 -1.14 2.49
CA ALA A 83 1.26 -1.87 1.62
C ALA A 83 0.68 -2.01 0.21
N VAL A 84 -0.61 -2.37 0.11
CA VAL A 84 -1.34 -2.42 -1.17
C VAL A 84 -1.30 -1.06 -1.88
N HIS A 85 -1.50 0.04 -1.15
CA HIS A 85 -1.38 1.40 -1.69
C HIS A 85 0.02 1.66 -2.27
N ALA A 86 1.07 1.34 -1.52
CA ALA A 86 2.45 1.57 -1.95
C ALA A 86 2.79 0.84 -3.27
N VAL A 87 2.22 -0.34 -3.50
CA VAL A 87 2.45 -1.13 -4.71
C VAL A 87 1.58 -0.68 -5.89
N THR A 88 0.31 -0.31 -5.62
CA THR A 88 -0.68 -0.12 -6.69
C THR A 88 -0.95 1.33 -7.07
N ASP A 89 -0.52 2.27 -6.22
CA ASP A 89 -0.85 3.70 -6.27
C ASP A 89 -2.37 3.97 -6.26
N ILE A 90 -3.13 3.08 -5.60
CA ILE A 90 -4.57 3.28 -5.37
C ILE A 90 -4.74 4.00 -4.04
N SER A 91 -5.59 5.04 -4.00
CA SER A 91 -5.77 5.83 -2.78
C SER A 91 -6.23 4.99 -1.59
N LEU A 92 -5.73 5.35 -0.40
CA LEU A 92 -6.04 4.66 0.85
C LEU A 92 -7.53 4.66 1.20
N THR A 93 -8.26 5.69 0.78
CA THR A 93 -9.72 5.81 0.95
C THR A 93 -10.44 4.81 0.06
N ILE A 94 -10.07 4.70 -1.22
CA ILE A 94 -10.67 3.71 -2.14
C ILE A 94 -10.41 2.29 -1.62
N LEU A 95 -9.17 1.99 -1.19
CA LEU A 95 -8.85 0.68 -0.63
C LEU A 95 -9.62 0.40 0.67
N HIS A 96 -9.84 1.43 1.50
CA HIS A 96 -10.68 1.30 2.69
C HIS A 96 -12.12 0.93 2.32
N ASP A 97 -12.75 1.68 1.40
CA ASP A 97 -14.14 1.47 1.00
C ASP A 97 -14.36 0.12 0.30
N ILE A 98 -13.37 -0.36 -0.45
CA ILE A 98 -13.40 -1.71 -1.06
C ILE A 98 -13.35 -2.77 0.04
N ARG A 99 -12.48 -2.60 1.04
CA ARG A 99 -12.31 -3.55 2.14
C ARG A 99 -13.56 -3.63 3.02
N THR A 100 -14.10 -2.48 3.43
CA THR A 100 -15.32 -2.40 4.25
C THR A 100 -16.56 -2.84 3.49
N GLY A 101 -16.52 -2.82 2.15
CA GLY A 101 -17.66 -3.18 1.29
C GLY A 101 -18.58 -2.01 0.97
N THR A 102 -18.25 -0.79 1.43
CA THR A 102 -18.96 0.44 1.06
C THR A 102 -18.95 0.62 -0.46
N LYS A 103 -17.82 0.31 -1.12
CA LYS A 103 -17.69 0.40 -2.57
C LYS A 103 -17.93 -0.97 -3.22
N LYS A 104 -19.17 -1.18 -3.69
CA LYS A 104 -19.59 -2.44 -4.35
C LYS A 104 -19.04 -2.64 -5.76
N ASN A 105 -18.71 -1.55 -6.44
CA ASN A 105 -18.34 -1.53 -7.86
C ASN A 105 -17.07 -0.68 -8.09
N ILE A 106 -16.12 -1.22 -8.84
CA ILE A 106 -14.82 -0.60 -9.13
C ILE A 106 -14.46 -0.73 -10.62
N ARG A 107 -13.46 0.01 -11.09
CA ARG A 107 -12.95 -0.19 -12.45
C ARG A 107 -12.18 -1.50 -12.53
N ALA A 108 -12.31 -2.22 -13.64
CA ALA A 108 -11.58 -3.47 -13.88
C ALA A 108 -10.06 -3.30 -13.80
N ARG A 109 -9.50 -2.14 -14.23
CA ARG A 109 -8.08 -1.83 -14.02
C ARG A 109 -7.69 -1.79 -12.54
N THR A 110 -8.55 -1.24 -11.68
CA THR A 110 -8.34 -1.20 -10.23
C THR A 110 -8.40 -2.60 -9.64
N GLU A 111 -9.36 -3.42 -10.05
CA GLU A 111 -9.45 -4.83 -9.63
C GLU A 111 -8.18 -5.60 -10.00
N ARG A 112 -7.73 -5.50 -11.25
CA ARG A 112 -6.49 -6.14 -11.73
C ARG A 112 -5.26 -5.73 -10.92
N LYS A 113 -5.09 -4.43 -10.66
CA LYS A 113 -3.99 -3.92 -9.83
C LYS A 113 -4.01 -4.53 -8.41
N ILE A 114 -5.18 -4.62 -7.78
CA ILE A 114 -5.31 -5.20 -6.44
C ILE A 114 -4.99 -6.69 -6.47
N LEU A 115 -5.51 -7.43 -7.45
CA LEU A 115 -5.29 -8.88 -7.58
C LEU A 115 -3.82 -9.22 -7.90
N ALA A 116 -3.10 -8.33 -8.57
CA ALA A 116 -1.68 -8.51 -8.87
C ALA A 116 -0.75 -8.34 -7.66
N VAL A 117 -1.25 -7.83 -6.53
CA VAL A 117 -0.43 -7.69 -5.32
C VAL A 117 -0.22 -9.05 -4.68
N THR A 118 1.03 -9.50 -4.67
CA THR A 118 1.49 -10.66 -3.92
C THR A 118 2.20 -10.23 -2.62
N PRO A 119 2.32 -11.14 -1.65
CA PRO A 119 3.11 -10.90 -0.44
C PRO A 119 4.53 -10.42 -0.70
N ASP A 120 5.18 -11.02 -1.70
CA ASP A 120 6.56 -10.71 -2.08
C ASP A 120 6.67 -9.31 -2.72
N LEU A 121 5.68 -8.87 -3.49
CA LEU A 121 5.66 -7.51 -4.04
C LEU A 121 5.45 -6.45 -2.95
N ALA A 122 4.79 -6.82 -1.86
CA ALA A 122 4.56 -5.94 -0.73
C ALA A 122 5.75 -5.92 0.25
N SER A 123 6.77 -6.78 0.10
CA SER A 123 7.67 -7.14 1.22
C SER A 123 8.97 -6.32 1.37
N GLU A 124 9.48 -5.63 0.35
CA GLU A 124 10.81 -5.02 0.51
C GLU A 124 10.79 -3.63 1.16
N GLY A 125 9.82 -2.78 0.80
CA GLY A 125 9.76 -1.38 1.24
C GLY A 125 8.53 -0.98 2.05
N ALA A 126 7.49 -1.82 2.07
CA ALA A 126 6.21 -1.39 2.63
C ALA A 126 6.27 -1.22 4.16
N LEU A 127 5.60 -0.18 4.65
CA LEU A 127 5.43 0.05 6.08
C LEU A 127 4.19 -0.70 6.59
N ILE A 128 4.41 -1.78 7.35
CA ILE A 128 3.36 -2.52 8.06
C ILE A 128 3.24 -2.07 9.51
N SER A 129 2.18 -2.52 10.19
CA SER A 129 2.03 -2.28 11.63
C SER A 129 3.21 -2.90 12.37
N ALA A 130 3.82 -2.15 13.29
CA ALA A 130 4.92 -2.66 14.10
C ALA A 130 4.47 -3.57 15.24
N ALA A 131 3.16 -3.68 15.52
CA ALA A 131 2.65 -4.43 16.67
C ALA A 131 3.07 -5.91 16.69
N PRO A 132 2.99 -6.69 15.58
CA PRO A 132 3.45 -8.08 15.56
C PRO A 132 4.97 -8.19 15.80
N THR A 133 5.74 -7.28 15.20
CA THR A 133 7.19 -7.22 15.38
C THR A 133 7.58 -6.90 16.83
N TRP A 134 6.89 -5.96 17.47
CA TRP A 134 7.10 -5.64 18.88
C TRP A 134 6.71 -6.77 19.82
N HIS A 135 5.73 -7.61 19.46
CA HIS A 135 5.41 -8.80 20.22
C HIS A 135 6.61 -9.76 20.28
N LEU A 136 7.23 -10.05 19.13
CA LEU A 136 8.44 -10.88 19.06
C LEU A 136 9.63 -10.26 19.82
N ILE A 137 9.85 -8.95 19.65
CA ILE A 137 10.91 -8.24 20.39
C ILE A 137 10.70 -8.37 21.90
N ARG A 138 9.47 -8.18 22.41
CA ARG A 138 9.18 -8.31 23.84
C ARG A 138 9.44 -9.72 24.37
N GLN A 139 9.14 -10.74 23.58
CA GLN A 139 9.49 -12.12 23.94
C GLN A 139 11.01 -12.31 24.04
N LEU A 140 11.77 -11.81 23.07
CA LEU A 140 13.24 -11.86 23.11
C LEU A 140 13.81 -11.11 24.32
N LEU A 141 13.26 -9.93 24.64
CA LEU A 141 13.63 -9.17 25.84
C LEU A 141 13.31 -9.96 27.12
N ALA A 142 12.16 -10.63 27.19
CA ALA A 142 11.77 -11.47 28.33
C ALA A 142 12.67 -12.71 28.49
N LYS A 143 13.29 -13.19 27.39
CA LYS A 143 14.29 -14.27 27.40
C LYS A 143 15.71 -13.80 27.75
N GLY A 144 15.89 -12.51 28.06
CA GLY A 144 17.16 -11.95 28.54
C GLY A 144 18.05 -11.31 27.48
N TYR A 145 17.58 -11.19 26.22
CA TYR A 145 18.32 -10.47 25.18
C TYR A 145 18.17 -8.96 25.36
N THR A 146 19.24 -8.21 25.10
CA THR A 146 19.20 -6.73 25.11
C THR A 146 18.92 -6.15 23.73
N LYS A 147 18.36 -4.94 23.67
CA LYS A 147 18.14 -4.22 22.40
C LYS A 147 19.43 -4.02 21.60
N ARG A 148 20.58 -3.91 22.27
CA ARG A 148 21.90 -3.77 21.64
C ARG A 148 22.35 -5.07 20.99
N GLN A 149 22.17 -6.21 21.64
CA GLN A 149 22.46 -7.52 21.06
C GLN A 149 21.58 -7.79 19.84
N LEU A 150 20.28 -7.51 19.95
CA LEU A 150 19.35 -7.66 18.82
C LEU A 150 19.75 -6.77 17.63
N ALA A 151 20.19 -5.53 17.87
CA ALA A 151 20.66 -4.64 16.81
C ALA A 151 21.92 -5.18 16.10
N LYS A 152 22.91 -5.66 16.86
CA LYS A 152 24.12 -6.30 16.31
C LYS A 152 23.78 -7.53 15.46
N MET A 153 22.87 -8.38 15.94
CA MET A 153 22.47 -9.61 15.23
C MET A 153 21.70 -9.34 13.93
N LEU A 154 21.01 -8.20 13.83
CA LEU A 154 20.21 -7.82 12.66
C LEU A 154 21.00 -7.04 11.60
N ILE A 155 22.33 -6.94 11.73
CA ILE A 155 23.22 -6.18 10.85
C ILE A 155 22.72 -4.74 10.68
N CYS A 156 22.45 -4.10 11.82
CA CYS A 156 22.32 -2.65 11.88
C CYS A 156 23.56 -2.16 12.62
N ASP A 157 24.43 -1.38 11.97
CA ASP A 157 25.59 -0.68 12.59
C ASP A 157 25.15 0.43 13.57
N ALA A 158 24.06 0.20 14.29
CA ALA A 158 23.45 1.11 15.22
C ALA A 158 23.67 0.64 16.66
N ASN A 159 24.02 1.58 17.53
CA ASN A 159 24.21 1.33 18.97
C ASN A 159 22.93 0.82 19.67
N ALA A 160 21.75 0.93 19.04
CA ALA A 160 20.48 0.41 19.53
C ALA A 160 19.48 0.12 18.39
N LEU A 161 18.55 -0.81 18.63
CA LEU A 161 17.48 -1.17 17.71
C LEU A 161 16.46 -0.01 17.57
N GLN A 162 16.59 0.81 16.53
CA GLN A 162 15.72 1.96 16.26
C GLN A 162 14.52 1.54 15.40
N ILE A 163 13.46 1.04 16.05
CA ILE A 163 12.21 0.65 15.37
C ILE A 163 11.06 1.51 15.91
N SER A 164 10.26 2.08 15.00
CA SER A 164 9.07 2.84 15.37
C SER A 164 8.01 1.92 16.01
N GLN A 165 7.31 2.43 17.03
CA GLN A 165 6.23 1.70 17.71
C GLN A 165 4.98 1.52 16.84
N LYS A 166 4.79 2.38 15.83
CA LYS A 166 3.59 2.38 14.99
C LYS A 166 3.80 1.57 13.71
N GLN A 167 4.95 1.72 13.06
CA GLN A 167 5.20 1.14 11.75
C GLN A 167 6.63 0.66 11.57
N VAL A 168 6.79 -0.41 10.80
CA VAL A 168 8.10 -1.00 10.47
C VAL A 168 8.11 -1.42 9.01
N ARG A 169 9.27 -1.36 8.35
CA ARG A 169 9.42 -1.89 7.00
C ARG A 169 9.28 -3.40 7.04
N VAL A 170 8.62 -4.00 6.05
CA VAL A 170 8.42 -5.47 5.99
C VAL A 170 9.77 -6.19 6.02
N ARG A 171 10.79 -5.73 5.29
CA ARG A 171 12.17 -6.27 5.40
C ARG A 171 12.70 -6.37 6.84
N THR A 172 12.42 -5.37 7.67
CA THR A 172 12.88 -5.33 9.07
C THR A 172 12.04 -6.25 9.95
N ALA A 173 10.73 -6.32 9.71
CA ALA A 173 9.85 -7.26 10.40
C ALA A 173 10.22 -8.71 10.09
N GLU A 174 10.52 -9.02 8.83
CA GLU A 174 10.99 -10.34 8.42
C GLU A 174 12.35 -10.70 9.01
N ALA A 175 13.30 -9.76 9.02
CA ALA A 175 14.60 -9.99 9.64
C ALA A 175 14.46 -10.37 11.12
N ILE A 176 13.56 -9.69 11.85
CA ILE A 176 13.27 -10.01 13.27
C ILE A 176 12.57 -11.35 13.41
N ALA A 177 11.61 -11.67 12.54
CA ALA A 177 10.93 -12.97 12.57
C ALA A 177 11.90 -14.13 12.27
N ARG A 178 12.82 -13.96 11.32
CA ARG A 178 13.88 -14.93 11.01
C ARG A 178 14.83 -15.10 12.20
N LEU A 179 15.25 -14.01 12.83
CA LEU A 179 16.09 -14.06 14.03
C LEU A 179 15.39 -14.81 15.16
N TYR A 180 14.12 -14.53 15.42
CA TYR A 180 13.34 -15.24 16.44
C TYR A 180 13.31 -16.75 16.19
N LYS A 181 12.95 -17.17 14.96
CA LYS A 181 12.91 -18.60 14.59
C LYS A 181 14.26 -19.28 14.71
N LYS A 182 15.35 -18.58 14.35
CA LYS A 182 16.70 -19.09 14.50
C LYS A 182 17.04 -19.35 15.97
N LEU A 183 16.78 -18.39 16.85
CA LEU A 183 17.03 -18.51 18.29
C LEU A 183 16.11 -19.53 18.97
N GLU A 184 14.90 -19.71 18.46
CA GLU A 184 13.98 -20.76 18.90
C GLU A 184 14.50 -22.15 18.54
N ALA A 185 14.98 -22.33 17.30
CA ALA A 185 15.54 -23.60 16.83
C ALA A 185 16.87 -23.97 17.52
N GLU A 186 17.70 -22.97 17.83
CA GLU A 186 18.97 -23.15 18.54
C GLU A 186 18.78 -23.32 20.07
N GLY A 187 17.54 -23.16 20.57
CA GLY A 187 17.21 -23.17 21.99
C GLY A 187 17.75 -21.92 22.67
N PHE A 188 16.88 -20.94 22.95
CA PHE A 188 17.22 -19.62 23.48
C PHE A 188 18.40 -19.64 24.46
N ILE A 189 19.59 -19.23 23.99
CA ILE A 189 20.79 -19.18 24.83
C ILE A 189 20.60 -17.99 25.77
N THR A 190 20.46 -18.25 27.07
CA THR A 190 20.36 -17.18 28.06
C THR A 190 21.72 -16.52 28.24
N ALA A 191 21.73 -15.20 28.42
CA ALA A 191 22.92 -14.37 28.58
C ALA A 191 23.61 -14.60 29.95
N LYS A 192 24.07 -15.82 30.21
CA LYS A 192 25.03 -16.15 31.28
C LYS A 192 26.41 -16.56 30.74
N HIS A 193 26.61 -16.63 29.42
CA HIS A 193 27.88 -17.04 28.79
C HIS A 193 28.33 -16.08 27.68
N TYR A 194 28.55 -14.79 28.01
CA TYR A 194 29.32 -13.90 27.13
C TYR A 194 30.50 -13.34 27.94
N GLU A 195 31.61 -14.08 27.94
CA GLU A 195 32.91 -13.52 28.28
C GLU A 195 33.48 -12.86 27.02
N PRO A 196 33.77 -11.55 27.02
CA PRO A 196 34.48 -10.91 25.93
C PRO A 196 35.97 -11.19 26.09
N GLU A 197 36.54 -12.10 25.29
CA GLU A 197 37.98 -12.05 25.05
C GLU A 197 38.30 -10.74 24.30
N GLU A 198 39.26 -10.01 24.89
CA GLU A 198 39.92 -8.79 24.41
C GLU A 198 39.17 -7.45 24.51
N THR A 199 39.42 -6.81 25.66
CA THR A 199 39.29 -5.38 25.93
C THR A 199 40.06 -4.52 24.91
N LEU A 200 39.34 -3.76 24.08
CA LEU A 200 39.88 -2.55 23.45
C LEU A 200 39.64 -1.34 24.39
N PRO A 201 40.66 -0.50 24.64
CA PRO A 201 40.64 0.44 25.76
C PRO A 201 39.63 1.58 25.60
N ALA A 202 39.09 1.99 26.75
CA ALA A 202 38.12 3.05 26.90
C ALA A 202 38.77 4.45 26.76
N ASN A 203 38.62 5.09 25.60
CA ASN A 203 38.54 6.55 25.41
C ASN A 203 38.34 6.77 23.90
N THR A 204 37.47 7.62 23.39
CA THR A 204 37.45 9.07 23.59
C THR A 204 36.10 9.60 23.08
N TYR A 205 35.34 10.34 23.90
CA TYR A 205 34.71 11.60 23.48
C TYR A 205 34.31 12.36 24.75
N ARG A 206 35.29 13.08 25.29
CA ARG A 206 35.13 14.16 26.25
C ARG A 206 34.45 15.32 25.50
N ILE A 207 33.18 15.60 25.78
CA ILE A 207 32.55 16.87 25.38
C ILE A 207 32.17 17.63 26.65
N LYS A 208 32.92 18.69 26.92
CA LYS A 208 32.54 20.02 27.45
C LYS A 208 33.82 20.76 27.86
N PRO A 209 34.03 21.99 27.36
CA PRO A 209 33.47 23.21 27.97
C PRO A 209 32.86 24.13 26.89
N GLY A 210 32.22 25.27 27.12
CA GLY A 210 32.00 26.13 28.27
C GLY A 210 31.35 27.44 27.73
N VAL A 211 30.62 28.10 28.62
CA VAL A 211 29.92 29.40 28.53
C VAL A 211 30.67 30.48 27.73
N ILE A 212 29.97 31.25 26.88
CA ILE A 212 30.42 32.57 26.42
C ILE A 212 29.53 33.62 27.09
N GLU A 213 30.02 34.19 28.20
CA GLU A 213 29.53 35.46 28.74
C GLU A 213 30.25 36.59 27.98
N HIS A 214 29.48 37.46 27.34
CA HIS A 214 29.99 38.74 26.83
C HIS A 214 29.70 39.83 27.87
N ARG A 215 30.75 40.36 28.50
CA ARG A 215 30.73 41.66 29.20
C ARG A 215 32.13 42.27 29.22
N MET A 216 32.15 43.60 29.31
CA MET A 216 33.28 44.57 29.36
C MET A 216 33.79 44.95 27.95
N GLY A 217 33.79 46.20 27.48
CA GLY A 217 33.66 47.50 28.13
C GLY A 217 34.97 48.26 27.99
N GLU A 218 35.01 49.25 27.08
CA GLU A 218 35.71 50.54 27.17
C GLU A 218 34.83 51.59 26.48
#